data_AF-A0A497FRB1-F1
#
_entry.id   AF-A0A497FRB1-F1
#
_cell.length_a   1.000
_cell.length_b   1.000
_cell.length_c   1.000
_cell.angle_alpha   90.00
_cell.angle_beta   90.00
_cell.angle_gamma   90.00
#
_symmetry.space_group_name_H-M   'P 1'
#
loop_
_entity.id
_entity.type
_entity.pdbx_description
1 polymer ?
#
loop_
_entity_poly.entity_id
_entity_poly.type
_entity_poly.pdbx_seq_one_letter_code
_entity_poly.pdbx_strand_id
1 'polypeptide(L)'
;MGFNSRDIAVMALSTAFWSALNVTLAPIFWQMTHLPFLCDLLAMISLILGLWWVRKPGTGTIIGLATTFINLVARPGAFFFLGFTAASIVFDLAVYLVGYDNSFSKKTSPLILVTLGVFSTWIASLIIGSFFMDGRVPLLWFSFLHASGGFIGSIIGIILVKSLEVRGIKP
;
A
#
# COMPACT_ATOMS: atom_id res chain seq x y z
N MET A 1 16.92 -12.48 11.01
CA MET A 1 17.39 -12.40 9.61
C MET A 1 17.47 -10.94 9.21
N GLY A 2 18.60 -10.49 8.67
CA GLY A 2 18.76 -9.12 8.19
C GLY A 2 18.29 -8.92 6.74
N PHE A 3 18.10 -7.67 6.35
CA PHE A 3 17.92 -7.29 4.94
C PHE A 3 19.27 -7.29 4.22
N ASN A 4 19.31 -7.82 3.00
CA ASN A 4 20.46 -7.70 2.12
C ASN A 4 20.33 -6.48 1.18
N SER A 5 21.35 -6.20 0.38
CA SER A 5 21.35 -5.05 -0.55
C SER A 5 20.21 -5.11 -1.59
N ARG A 6 19.86 -6.30 -2.07
CA ARG A 6 18.74 -6.50 -3.02
C ARG A 6 17.39 -6.21 -2.37
N ASP A 7 17.21 -6.59 -1.11
CA ASP A 7 15.99 -6.29 -0.35
C ASP A 7 15.82 -4.78 -0.18
N ILE A 8 16.91 -4.09 0.20
CA ILE A 8 16.94 -2.63 0.36
C ILE A 8 16.63 -1.95 -0.97
N ALA A 9 17.22 -2.43 -2.08
CA ALA A 9 16.95 -1.88 -3.41
C ALA A 9 15.47 -1.99 -3.80
N VAL A 10 14.83 -3.13 -3.55
CA VAL A 10 13.41 -3.30 -3.86
C VAL A 10 12.52 -2.45 -2.96
N MET A 11 12.81 -2.38 -1.65
CA MET A 11 12.09 -1.47 -0.75
C MET A 11 12.23 -0.02 -1.20
N ALA A 12 13.42 0.41 -1.63
CA ALA A 12 13.66 1.76 -2.14
C ALA A 12 12.89 2.02 -3.44
N LEU A 13 12.86 1.07 -4.38
CA LEU A 13 12.10 1.20 -5.63
C LEU A 13 10.59 1.25 -5.38
N SER A 14 10.05 0.37 -4.53
CA SER A 14 8.64 0.41 -4.13
C SER A 14 8.29 1.73 -3.42
N THR A 15 9.17 2.20 -2.54
CA THR A 15 9.01 3.49 -1.85
C THR A 15 8.97 4.64 -2.85
N ALA A 16 9.92 4.68 -3.79
CA ALA A 16 10.03 5.74 -4.79
C ALA A 16 8.83 5.74 -5.74
N PHE A 17 8.39 4.57 -6.19
CA PHE A 17 7.19 4.42 -7.01
C PHE A 17 5.96 4.97 -6.26
N TRP A 18 5.76 4.55 -5.01
CA TRP A 18 4.63 5.01 -4.22
C TRP A 18 4.68 6.53 -4.00
N SER A 19 5.84 7.05 -3.55
CA SER A 19 6.00 8.44 -3.17
C SER A 19 5.93 9.37 -4.37
N ALA A 20 6.64 9.07 -5.46
CA ALA A 20 6.70 9.94 -6.63
C ALA A 20 5.30 10.13 -7.23
N LEU A 21 4.56 9.03 -7.39
CA LEU A 21 3.20 9.09 -7.94
C LEU A 21 2.20 9.73 -6.96
N ASN A 22 2.36 9.56 -5.64
CA ASN A 22 1.49 10.24 -4.69
C ASN A 22 1.76 11.74 -4.55
N VAL A 23 3.02 12.15 -4.58
CA VAL A 23 3.37 13.58 -4.52
C VAL A 23 2.83 14.31 -5.76
N THR A 24 2.84 13.65 -6.92
CA THR A 24 2.48 14.26 -8.21
C THR A 24 1.02 14.05 -8.59
N LEU A 25 0.54 12.81 -8.68
CA LEU A 25 -0.77 12.49 -9.26
C LEU A 25 -1.90 12.50 -8.24
N ALA A 26 -1.66 12.03 -7.01
CA ALA A 26 -2.72 11.95 -6.00
C ALA A 26 -3.38 13.31 -5.67
N PRO A 27 -2.65 14.45 -5.49
CA PRO A 27 -3.30 15.73 -5.28
C PRO A 27 -4.15 16.19 -6.46
N ILE A 28 -3.67 16.01 -7.70
CA ILE A 28 -4.42 16.37 -8.91
C ILE A 28 -5.71 15.54 -8.98
N PHE A 29 -5.59 14.24 -8.75
CA PHE A 29 -6.72 13.32 -8.75
C PHE A 29 -7.76 13.67 -7.68
N TRP A 30 -7.30 13.98 -6.46
CA TRP A 30 -8.16 14.41 -5.37
C TRP A 30 -8.87 15.72 -5.68
N GLN A 31 -8.18 16.72 -6.21
CA GLN A 31 -8.80 18.01 -6.57
C GLN A 31 -9.89 17.86 -7.63
N MET A 32 -9.71 16.95 -8.59
CA MET A 32 -10.69 16.74 -9.66
C MET A 32 -11.90 15.90 -9.21
N THR A 33 -11.67 14.89 -8.37
CA THR A 33 -12.71 13.85 -8.11
C THR A 33 -13.18 13.83 -6.66
N HIS A 34 -12.38 14.31 -5.72
CA HIS A 34 -12.56 14.14 -4.27
C HIS A 34 -12.65 12.67 -3.86
N LEU A 35 -12.05 11.76 -4.64
CA LEU A 35 -12.03 10.33 -4.37
C LEU A 35 -10.63 9.87 -3.95
N PRO A 36 -10.50 9.12 -2.84
CA PRO A 36 -9.19 8.70 -2.32
C PRO A 36 -8.62 7.46 -2.99
N PHE A 37 -9.35 6.76 -3.86
CA PHE A 37 -8.95 5.41 -4.29
C PHE A 37 -7.58 5.33 -4.99
N LEU A 38 -7.08 6.43 -5.60
CA LEU A 38 -5.79 6.43 -6.28
C LEU A 38 -4.62 6.27 -5.30
N CYS A 39 -4.65 6.93 -4.13
CA CYS A 39 -3.55 6.81 -3.18
C CYS A 39 -3.46 5.40 -2.57
N ASP A 40 -4.60 4.76 -2.30
CA ASP A 40 -4.70 3.36 -1.88
C ASP A 40 -4.21 2.40 -2.95
N LEU A 41 -4.60 2.64 -4.21
CA LEU A 41 -4.18 1.82 -5.34
C LEU A 41 -2.65 1.79 -5.44
N LEU A 42 -2.01 2.96 -5.39
CA LEU A 42 -0.56 3.10 -5.47
C LEU A 42 0.13 2.46 -4.26
N ALA A 43 -0.44 2.62 -3.06
CA ALA A 43 0.05 1.99 -1.84
C ALA A 43 0.07 0.46 -1.99
N MET A 44 -1.07 -0.12 -2.37
CA MET A 44 -1.21 -1.58 -2.44
C MET A 44 -0.33 -2.20 -3.51
N ILE A 45 -0.20 -1.59 -4.69
CA ILE A 45 0.74 -2.07 -5.71
C ILE A 45 2.16 -2.12 -5.15
N SER A 46 2.59 -1.04 -4.49
CA SER A 46 3.96 -0.90 -3.96
C SER A 46 4.26 -1.93 -2.86
N LEU A 47 3.31 -2.11 -1.93
CA LEU A 47 3.41 -3.06 -0.84
C LEU A 47 3.41 -4.50 -1.33
N ILE A 48 2.52 -4.85 -2.27
CA ILE A 48 2.46 -6.20 -2.85
C ILE A 48 3.75 -6.52 -3.59
N LEU A 49 4.27 -5.62 -4.43
CA LEU A 49 5.53 -5.85 -5.14
C LEU A 49 6.71 -6.01 -4.17
N GLY A 50 6.80 -5.13 -3.16
CA GLY A 50 7.86 -5.17 -2.16
C GLY A 50 7.83 -6.46 -1.34
N LEU A 51 6.66 -6.83 -0.81
CA LEU A 51 6.50 -8.03 0.02
C LEU A 51 6.63 -9.33 -0.78
N TRP A 52 6.14 -9.36 -2.03
CA TRP A 52 6.28 -10.52 -2.92
C TRP A 52 7.76 -10.86 -3.15
N TRP A 53 8.57 -9.83 -3.35
CA TRP A 53 9.99 -9.98 -3.62
C TRP A 53 10.82 -10.26 -2.35
N VAL A 54 10.65 -9.45 -1.31
CA VAL A 54 11.53 -9.51 -0.14
C VAL A 54 11.15 -10.64 0.81
N ARG A 55 9.85 -10.90 0.99
CA ARG A 55 9.30 -11.96 1.86
C ARG A 55 9.88 -11.98 3.29
N LYS A 56 10.08 -10.80 3.88
CA LYS A 56 10.57 -10.64 5.27
C LYS A 56 9.72 -9.66 6.06
N PRO A 57 9.53 -9.88 7.38
CA PRO A 57 8.76 -8.96 8.21
C PRO A 57 9.45 -7.60 8.28
N GLY A 58 8.66 -6.54 8.34
CA GLY A 58 9.15 -5.17 8.34
C GLY A 58 9.31 -4.55 6.95
N THR A 59 9.19 -5.34 5.87
CA THR A 59 9.33 -4.84 4.49
C THR A 59 8.25 -3.79 4.19
N GLY A 60 6.98 -4.13 4.40
CA GLY A 60 5.88 -3.21 4.15
C GLY A 60 5.91 -2.00 5.08
N THR A 61 6.32 -2.22 6.33
CA THR A 61 6.49 -1.17 7.33
C THR A 61 7.53 -0.14 6.89
N ILE A 62 8.73 -0.59 6.46
CA ILE A 62 9.80 0.30 5.99
C ILE A 62 9.35 1.09 4.76
N ILE A 63 8.69 0.43 3.80
CA ILE A 63 8.15 1.08 2.60
C ILE A 63 7.20 2.20 2.99
N GLY A 64 6.21 1.94 3.85
CA GLY A 64 5.24 2.96 4.25
C GLY A 64 5.82 4.10 5.07
N LEU A 65 6.75 3.81 5.99
CA LEU A 65 7.46 4.83 6.76
C LEU A 65 8.29 5.75 5.84
N ALA A 66 9.07 5.16 4.94
CA ALA A 66 9.90 5.91 4.01
C ALA A 66 9.05 6.74 3.03
N THR A 67 7.95 6.17 2.50
CA THR A 67 7.02 6.91 1.65
C THR A 67 6.39 8.08 2.40
N THR A 68 6.00 7.89 3.66
CA THR A 68 5.42 8.95 4.49
C THR A 68 6.42 10.06 4.74
N PHE A 69 7.66 9.71 5.09
CA PHE A 69 8.73 10.70 5.25
C PHE A 69 8.93 11.52 3.98
N ILE A 70 9.06 10.88 2.82
CA ILE A 70 9.24 11.59 1.54
C ILE A 70 8.04 12.50 1.23
N ASN A 71 6.81 12.03 1.43
CA ASN A 71 5.61 12.84 1.18
C ASN A 71 5.52 14.05 2.12
N LEU A 72 5.89 13.90 3.39
CA LEU A 72 5.91 15.01 4.34
C LEU A 72 7.01 16.03 4.00
N VAL A 73 8.17 15.59 3.55
CA VAL A 73 9.24 16.49 3.08
C VAL A 73 8.80 17.23 1.82
N ALA A 74 8.20 16.54 0.85
CA ALA A 74 7.76 17.14 -0.40
C ALA A 74 6.54 18.05 -0.23
N ARG A 75 5.64 17.71 0.71
CA ARG A 75 4.40 18.42 0.99
C ARG A 75 4.16 18.48 2.50
N PRO A 76 4.71 19.50 3.21
CA PRO A 76 4.68 19.62 4.68
C PRO A 76 3.32 19.70 5.40
N GLY A 77 2.20 19.47 4.70
CA GLY A 77 0.85 19.35 5.29
C GLY A 77 0.18 18.01 5.03
N ALA A 78 0.86 17.04 4.42
CA ALA A 78 0.29 15.75 4.02
C ALA A 78 0.14 14.75 5.18
N PHE A 79 -0.34 15.19 6.34
CA PHE A 79 -0.41 14.37 7.56
C PHE A 79 -1.32 13.13 7.46
N PHE A 80 -2.26 13.13 6.51
CA PHE A 80 -3.05 11.94 6.17
C PHE A 80 -2.19 10.73 5.76
N PHE A 81 -0.92 10.92 5.36
CA PHE A 81 0.02 9.82 5.11
C PHE A 81 0.34 8.98 6.36
N LEU A 82 0.09 9.50 7.57
CA LEU A 82 0.21 8.70 8.79
C LEU A 82 -0.80 7.54 8.81
N GLY A 83 -1.99 7.73 8.23
CA GLY A 83 -2.94 6.63 8.04
C GLY A 83 -2.40 5.57 7.08
N PHE A 84 -1.74 5.98 5.99
CA PHE A 84 -1.08 5.06 5.06
C PHE A 84 0.10 4.29 5.68
N THR A 85 0.83 4.92 6.62
CA THR A 85 1.83 4.21 7.45
C THR A 85 1.15 3.13 8.30
N ALA A 86 0.03 3.45 8.94
CA ALA A 86 -0.71 2.47 9.72
C ALA A 86 -1.19 1.30 8.85
N ALA A 87 -1.74 1.57 7.65
CA ALA A 87 -2.11 0.51 6.70
C ALA A 87 -0.92 -0.36 6.30
N SER A 88 0.26 0.22 6.03
CA SER A 88 1.42 -0.56 5.62
C SER A 88 1.90 -1.49 6.73
N ILE A 89 1.86 -1.04 8.00
CA ILE A 89 2.17 -1.85 9.17
C ILE A 89 1.15 -2.99 9.32
N VAL A 90 -0.15 -2.68 9.23
CA VAL A 90 -1.23 -3.67 9.31
C VAL A 90 -1.09 -4.72 8.22
N PHE A 91 -0.84 -4.30 6.98
CA PHE A 91 -0.69 -5.20 5.85
C PHE A 91 0.55 -6.09 6.00
N ASP A 92 1.70 -5.52 6.37
CA ASP A 92 2.95 -6.24 6.60
C ASP A 92 2.80 -7.30 7.69
N LEU A 93 2.20 -6.94 8.83
CA LEU A 93 1.92 -7.86 9.92
C LEU A 93 0.95 -8.95 9.49
N ALA A 94 -0.14 -8.61 8.80
CA ALA A 94 -1.13 -9.59 8.37
C ALA A 94 -0.55 -10.59 7.36
N VAL A 95 0.24 -10.13 6.40
CA VAL A 95 0.95 -11.02 5.46
C VAL A 95 1.96 -11.90 6.18
N TYR A 96 2.70 -11.35 7.16
CA TYR A 96 3.60 -12.13 7.99
C TYR A 96 2.88 -13.25 8.75
N LEU A 97 1.73 -12.93 9.38
CA LEU A 97 0.93 -13.90 10.14
C LEU A 97 0.30 -14.99 9.26
N VAL A 98 -0.14 -14.65 8.05
CA VAL A 98 -0.65 -15.63 7.07
C VAL A 98 0.48 -16.47 6.47
N GLY A 99 1.69 -15.91 6.41
CA GLY A 99 2.87 -16.51 5.82
C GLY A 99 3.01 -16.15 4.33
N TYR A 100 4.22 -15.70 3.95
CA TYR A 100 4.50 -15.21 2.60
C TYR A 100 4.17 -16.23 1.51
N ASP A 101 4.48 -17.51 1.70
CA ASP A 101 4.20 -18.53 0.70
C ASP A 101 2.70 -18.75 0.49
N ASN A 102 1.89 -18.64 1.55
CA ASN A 102 0.43 -18.69 1.44
C ASN A 102 -0.11 -17.45 0.72
N SER A 103 0.38 -16.26 1.10
CA SER A 103 -0.02 -14.98 0.52
C SER A 103 0.37 -14.82 -0.95
N PHE A 104 1.42 -15.50 -1.44
CA PHE A 104 1.90 -15.39 -2.82
C PHE A 104 1.78 -16.70 -3.63
N SER A 105 1.11 -17.72 -3.11
CA SER A 105 0.83 -18.99 -3.81
C SER A 105 -0.06 -18.82 -5.07
N LYS A 106 -0.08 -19.78 -5.99
CA LYS A 106 -0.96 -19.67 -7.18
C LYS A 106 -2.45 -19.80 -6.88
N LYS A 107 -2.84 -20.56 -5.84
CA LYS A 107 -4.25 -20.92 -5.58
C LYS A 107 -4.96 -19.95 -4.64
N THR A 108 -4.29 -19.52 -3.56
CA THR A 108 -4.94 -18.74 -2.48
C THR A 108 -4.51 -17.28 -2.45
N SER A 109 -3.40 -16.92 -3.10
CA SER A 109 -2.85 -15.56 -3.10
C SER A 109 -3.85 -14.47 -3.49
N PRO A 110 -4.66 -14.61 -4.56
CA PRO A 110 -5.51 -13.50 -5.00
C PRO A 110 -6.53 -13.11 -3.93
N LEU A 111 -7.20 -14.10 -3.33
CA LEU A 111 -8.18 -13.86 -2.28
C LEU A 111 -7.52 -13.27 -1.03
N ILE A 112 -6.41 -13.87 -0.57
CA ILE A 112 -5.69 -13.40 0.63
C ILE A 112 -5.25 -11.95 0.46
N LEU A 113 -4.51 -11.63 -0.61
CA LEU A 113 -3.94 -10.29 -0.79
C LEU A 113 -5.02 -9.24 -1.00
N VAL A 114 -6.11 -9.56 -1.70
CA VAL A 114 -7.26 -8.65 -1.84
C VAL A 114 -7.91 -8.40 -0.50
N THR A 115 -8.21 -9.46 0.28
CA THR A 115 -8.84 -9.30 1.60
C THR A 115 -7.96 -8.48 2.54
N LEU A 116 -6.66 -8.79 2.61
CA LEU A 116 -5.72 -8.05 3.45
C LEU A 116 -5.55 -6.60 2.99
N GLY A 117 -5.49 -6.36 1.68
CA GLY A 117 -5.37 -5.02 1.12
C GLY A 117 -6.58 -4.16 1.45
N VAL A 118 -7.78 -4.67 1.17
CA VAL A 118 -9.06 -4.02 1.52
C VAL A 118 -9.12 -3.71 3.01
N PHE A 119 -8.76 -4.67 3.86
CA PHE A 119 -8.78 -4.49 5.30
C PHE A 119 -7.78 -3.41 5.77
N SER A 120 -6.56 -3.42 5.23
CA SER A 120 -5.55 -2.42 5.60
C SER A 120 -5.93 -1.01 5.18
N THR A 121 -6.45 -0.81 3.97
CA THR A 121 -6.84 0.53 3.49
C THR A 121 -8.11 1.01 4.16
N TRP A 122 -9.02 0.10 4.51
CA TRP A 122 -10.14 0.39 5.39
C TRP A 122 -9.66 0.92 6.75
N ILE A 123 -8.68 0.28 7.40
CA ILE A 123 -8.11 0.80 8.66
C ILE A 123 -7.46 2.17 8.48
N ALA A 124 -6.65 2.36 7.42
CA ALA A 124 -6.07 3.68 7.13
C ALA A 124 -7.14 4.76 7.04
N SER A 125 -8.24 4.47 6.35
CA SER A 125 -9.32 5.43 6.15
C SER A 125 -10.06 5.80 7.44
N LEU A 126 -10.16 4.88 8.41
CA LEU A 126 -10.73 5.20 9.71
C LEU A 126 -9.83 6.20 10.44
N ILE A 127 -8.52 5.99 10.40
CA ILE A 127 -7.55 6.93 10.98
C ILE A 127 -7.60 8.28 10.24
N ILE A 128 -7.58 8.26 8.91
CA ILE A 128 -7.59 9.49 8.10
C ILE A 128 -8.89 10.27 8.32
N GLY A 129 -10.02 9.60 8.19
CA GLY A 129 -11.35 10.18 8.33
C GLY A 129 -11.61 10.75 9.73
N SER A 130 -11.17 10.06 10.79
CA SER A 130 -11.39 10.50 12.17
C SER A 130 -10.47 11.64 12.60
N PHE A 131 -9.20 11.66 12.18
CA PHE A 131 -8.21 12.60 12.71
C PHE A 131 -7.84 13.74 11.77
N PHE A 132 -8.04 13.59 10.45
CA PHE A 132 -7.50 14.53 9.46
C PHE A 132 -8.54 15.11 8.52
N MET A 133 -9.79 14.62 8.55
CA MET A 133 -10.86 15.11 7.67
C MET A 133 -11.86 16.05 8.37
N ASP A 134 -11.68 16.36 9.66
CA ASP A 134 -12.53 17.30 10.44
C ASP A 134 -14.05 17.09 10.28
N GLY A 135 -14.50 15.84 10.10
CA GLY A 135 -15.92 15.53 9.87
C GLY A 135 -16.49 16.01 8.53
N ARG A 136 -15.66 16.49 7.60
CA ARG A 136 -16.06 16.99 6.28
C ARG A 136 -16.56 15.89 5.33
N VAL A 137 -16.26 14.63 5.65
CA VAL A 137 -16.70 13.46 4.87
C VAL A 137 -17.36 12.44 5.79
N PRO A 138 -18.47 11.79 5.36
CA PRO A 138 -19.05 10.69 6.12
C PRO A 138 -18.06 9.53 6.25
N LEU A 139 -17.71 9.16 7.49
CA LEU A 139 -16.62 8.20 7.77
C LEU A 139 -16.80 6.86 7.05
N LEU A 140 -17.99 6.26 7.11
CA LEU A 140 -18.26 4.98 6.46
C LEU A 140 -18.14 5.05 4.94
N TRP A 141 -18.58 6.16 4.33
CA TRP A 141 -18.46 6.36 2.89
C TRP A 141 -17.00 6.54 2.49
N PHE A 142 -16.27 7.37 3.23
CA PHE A 142 -14.84 7.57 3.03
C PHE A 142 -14.07 6.25 3.15
N SER A 143 -14.41 5.44 4.15
CA SER A 143 -13.82 4.12 4.36
C SER A 143 -14.15 3.11 3.28
N PHE A 144 -15.38 3.15 2.75
CA PHE A 144 -15.76 2.32 1.60
C PHE A 144 -14.96 2.68 0.35
N LEU A 145 -14.73 3.97 0.09
CA LEU A 145 -13.93 4.42 -1.06
C LEU A 145 -12.47 3.98 -0.96
N HIS A 146 -11.87 4.10 0.23
CA HIS A 146 -10.51 3.61 0.48
C HIS A 146 -10.40 2.08 0.38
N ALA A 147 -11.39 1.36 0.91
CA ALA A 147 -11.49 -0.09 0.75
C ALA A 147 -11.56 -0.49 -0.74
N SER A 148 -12.29 0.27 -1.55
CA SER A 148 -12.38 0.09 -3.00
C SER A 148 -11.03 0.33 -3.69
N GLY A 149 -10.30 1.37 -3.28
CA GLY A 149 -8.93 1.61 -3.75
C GLY A 149 -7.97 0.47 -3.39
N GLY A 150 -8.09 -0.06 -2.17
CA GLY A 150 -7.34 -1.22 -1.71
C GLY A 150 -7.65 -2.48 -2.53
N PHE A 151 -8.92 -2.70 -2.86
CA PHE A 151 -9.36 -3.79 -3.75
C PHE A 151 -8.72 -3.68 -5.14
N ILE A 152 -8.87 -2.52 -5.79
CA ILE A 152 -8.34 -2.30 -7.15
C ILE A 152 -6.81 -2.40 -7.16
N GLY A 153 -6.14 -1.74 -6.21
CA GLY A 153 -4.68 -1.80 -6.08
C GLY A 153 -4.17 -3.21 -5.83
N SER A 154 -4.89 -4.00 -5.04
CA SER A 154 -4.52 -5.39 -4.80
C SER A 154 -4.61 -6.24 -6.06
N ILE A 155 -5.73 -6.12 -6.80
CA ILE A 155 -5.91 -6.83 -8.08
C ILE A 155 -4.79 -6.46 -9.06
N ILE A 156 -4.52 -5.17 -9.24
CA ILE A 156 -3.47 -4.72 -10.17
C ILE A 156 -2.09 -5.20 -9.69
N GLY A 157 -1.79 -5.10 -8.40
CA GLY A 157 -0.54 -5.60 -7.81
C GLY A 157 -0.33 -7.09 -8.07
N ILE A 158 -1.38 -7.91 -7.89
CA ILE A 158 -1.35 -9.34 -8.21
C ILE A 158 -1.10 -9.57 -9.69
N ILE A 159 -1.80 -8.87 -10.58
CA ILE A 159 -1.62 -8.98 -12.03
C ILE A 159 -0.17 -8.65 -12.40
N LEU A 160 0.41 -7.60 -11.83
CA LEU A 160 1.80 -7.21 -12.06
C LEU A 160 2.77 -8.30 -11.58
N VAL A 161 2.61 -8.81 -10.37
CA VAL A 161 3.40 -9.92 -9.84
C VAL A 161 3.34 -11.13 -10.77
N LYS A 162 2.14 -11.57 -11.17
CA LYS A 162 1.98 -12.72 -12.07
C LYS A 162 2.57 -12.45 -13.45
N SER A 163 2.45 -11.23 -13.96
CA SER A 163 3.07 -10.83 -15.23
C SER A 163 4.59 -10.89 -15.19
N LEU A 164 5.20 -10.52 -14.06
CA LEU A 164 6.64 -10.65 -13.83
C LEU A 164 7.05 -12.13 -13.72
N GLU A 165 6.32 -12.94 -12.95
CA GLU A 165 6.57 -14.38 -12.81
C GLU A 165 6.54 -15.12 -14.16
N VAL A 166 5.56 -14.80 -15.02
CA VAL A 166 5.44 -15.38 -16.37
C VAL A 166 6.64 -15.03 -17.25
N ARG A 167 7.28 -13.87 -17.02
CA ARG A 167 8.50 -13.44 -17.72
C ARG A 167 9.78 -14.00 -17.09
N GLY A 168 9.67 -14.92 -16.13
CA GLY A 168 10.81 -15.53 -15.45
C GLY A 168 11.43 -14.68 -14.34
N ILE A 169 10.84 -13.51 -14.03
CA ILE A 169 11.29 -12.64 -12.94
C ILE A 169 10.74 -13.22 -11.63
N LYS A 170 11.64 -13.63 -10.74
CA LYS A 170 11.30 -14.25 -9.45
C LYS A 170 12.15 -13.64 -8.33
N PRO A 171 11.64 -13.67 -7.07
CA PRO A 171 12.44 -13.39 -5.88
C PRO A 171 13.73 -14.23 -5.85
#